data_AF-A0A7K0Z825-F1
#
_entry.id   AF-A0A7K0Z825-F1
#
_cell.length_a   1.000
_cell.length_b   1.000
_cell.length_c   1.000
_cell.angle_alpha   90.00
_cell.angle_beta   90.00
_cell.angle_gamma   90.00
#
_symmetry.space_group_name_H-M   'P 1'
#
loop_
_entity.id
_entity.type
_entity.pdbx_description
1 polymer ?
#
loop_
_entity_poly.entity_id
_entity_poly.type
_entity_poly.pdbx_seq_one_letter_code
_entity_poly.pdbx_strand_id
1 'polypeptide(L)' 'TNGSQFFITAAPTTWLNRKHTIFGEVKDAASQAVVDKIESTPTGAQDKPVTPVVINSVTIS' A
#
# COMPACT_ATOMS: atom_id res chain seq x y z
N THR A 1 -12.72 -10.65 9.30
CA THR A 1 -13.30 -10.80 7.94
C THR A 1 -12.20 -10.73 6.89
N ASN A 2 -11.08 -11.40 7.14
CA ASN A 2 -9.89 -11.26 6.31
C ASN A 2 -10.08 -12.04 5.00
N GLY A 3 -9.83 -11.37 3.88
CA GLY A 3 -9.82 -11.95 2.54
C GLY A 3 -8.45 -11.72 1.91
N SER A 4 -8.43 -11.18 0.69
CA SER A 4 -7.20 -10.90 -0.05
C SER A 4 -6.75 -9.44 -0.03
N GLN A 5 -7.57 -8.51 0.47
CA GLN A 5 -7.21 -7.09 0.50
C GLN A 5 -6.13 -6.81 1.55
N PHE A 6 -5.15 -6.00 1.17
CA PHE A 6 -4.09 -5.49 2.03
C PHE A 6 -3.82 -4.02 1.74
N PHE A 7 -3.05 -3.36 2.59
CA PHE A 7 -2.59 -1.98 2.40
C PHE A 7 -1.16 -1.81 2.89
N ILE A 8 -0.49 -0.75 2.41
CA ILE A 8 0.82 -0.30 2.87
C ILE A 8 0.61 1.08 3.49
N THR A 9 1.12 1.30 4.70
CA THR A 9 1.02 2.60 5.38
C THR A 9 2.09 3.54 4.86
N ALA A 10 1.74 4.79 4.51
CA ALA A 10 2.70 5.83 4.12
C ALA A 10 3.15 6.74 5.28
N ALA A 11 2.50 6.64 6.44
CA ALA A 11 2.84 7.37 7.65
C ALA A 11 2.50 6.53 8.91
N PRO A 12 2.98 6.90 10.11
CA PRO A 12 2.61 6.21 11.34
C PRO A 12 1.10 6.23 11.61
N THR A 13 0.45 5.06 11.66
CA THR A 13 -1.01 4.92 11.88
C THR A 13 -1.33 4.12 13.15
N THR A 14 -0.96 4.63 14.32
CA THR A 14 -1.06 3.90 15.60
C THR A 14 -2.49 3.49 15.99
N TRP A 15 -3.52 4.18 15.49
CA TRP A 15 -4.93 3.89 15.73
C TRP A 15 -5.43 2.58 15.07
N LEU A 16 -4.63 2.01 14.15
CA LEU A 16 -4.91 0.72 13.49
C LEU A 16 -4.34 -0.49 14.25
N ASN A 17 -3.52 -0.26 15.27
CA ASN A 17 -2.89 -1.32 16.05
C ASN A 17 -3.94 -2.26 16.65
N ARG A 18 -3.70 -3.57 16.53
CA ARG A 18 -4.60 -4.66 16.96
C ARG A 18 -5.96 -4.71 16.26
N LYS A 19 -6.19 -3.88 15.22
CA LYS A 19 -7.39 -3.93 14.36
C LYS A 19 -7.08 -4.53 12.99
N HIS A 20 -5.86 -4.36 12.50
CA HIS A 20 -5.37 -4.96 11.26
C HIS A 20 -4.08 -5.73 11.53
N THR A 21 -3.99 -6.94 10.97
CA THR A 21 -2.80 -7.77 11.12
C THR A 21 -1.64 -7.19 10.32
N ILE A 22 -0.55 -6.83 11.00
CA ILE A 22 0.72 -6.49 10.36
C ILE A 22 1.44 -7.80 10.03
N PHE A 23 1.83 -7.99 8.76
CA PHE A 23 2.45 -9.23 8.27
C PHE A 23 3.71 -9.02 7.40
N GLY A 24 4.16 -7.78 7.21
CA GLY A 24 5.36 -7.46 6.45
C GLY A 24 5.65 -5.96 6.42
N GLU A 25 6.81 -5.60 5.87
CA GLU A 25 7.26 -4.23 5.69
C GLU A 25 7.99 -4.07 4.35
N VAL A 26 8.04 -2.84 3.84
CA VAL A 26 8.83 -2.50 2.63
C VAL A 26 10.29 -2.38 3.05
N LYS A 27 11.18 -3.17 2.44
CA LYS A 27 12.54 -3.38 2.95
C LYS A 27 13.54 -2.32 2.49
N ASP A 28 13.54 -1.97 1.21
CA ASP A 28 14.59 -1.13 0.60
C ASP A 28 14.08 0.25 0.19
N ALA A 29 15.01 1.21 0.13
CA ALA A 29 14.69 2.61 -0.19
C ALA A 29 14.14 2.80 -1.61
N ALA A 30 14.51 1.96 -2.57
CA ALA A 30 13.99 2.06 -3.92
C ALA A 30 12.52 1.62 -3.96
N SER A 31 12.17 0.54 -3.26
CA SER A 31 10.79 0.10 -3.07
C SER A 31 9.96 1.13 -2.29
N GLN A 32 10.53 1.75 -1.25
CA GLN A 32 9.85 2.84 -0.53
C GLN A 32 9.56 4.02 -1.45
N ALA A 33 10.52 4.45 -2.28
CA ALA A 33 10.30 5.53 -3.24
C ALA A 33 9.19 5.23 -4.26
N VAL A 34 8.96 3.96 -4.61
CA VAL A 34 7.82 3.55 -5.44
C VAL A 34 6.50 3.72 -4.68
N VAL A 35 6.44 3.34 -3.40
CA VAL A 35 5.26 3.55 -2.55
C VAL A 35 4.94 5.03 -2.42
N ASP A 36 5.94 5.87 -2.14
CA ASP A 36 5.77 7.33 -2.00
C ASP A 36 5.27 7.96 -3.33
N LYS A 37 5.74 7.45 -4.48
CA LYS A 37 5.26 7.87 -5.79
C LYS A 37 3.81 7.45 -6.05
N ILE A 38 3.40 6.26 -5.58
CA ILE A 38 2.01 5.79 -5.69
C ILE A 38 1.08 6.63 -4.81
N GLU A 39 1.50 6.92 -3.57
CA GLU A 39 0.75 7.75 -2.61
C GLU A 39 0.43 9.14 -3.20
N SER A 40 1.39 9.74 -3.90
CA SER A 40 1.26 11.08 -4.49
C SER A 40 0.53 11.12 -5.84
N THR A 41 -0.02 10.00 -6.33
CA THR A 41 -0.74 9.98 -7.61
C THR A 41 -2.06 10.76 -7.55
N PRO A 42 -2.47 11.45 -8.64
CA PRO A 42 -3.76 12.11 -8.69
C PRO A 42 -4.91 11.13 -8.49
N THR A 43 -5.81 11.42 -7.55
CA THR A 43 -7.00 10.63 -7.27
C THR A 43 -8.26 11.33 -7.80
N GLY A 44 -9.24 10.52 -8.21
CA GLY A 44 -10.58 10.94 -8.58
C GLY A 44 -11.58 10.68 -7.45
N ALA A 45 -12.81 10.35 -7.82
CA ALA A 45 -13.85 10.04 -6.84
C ALA A 45 -13.47 8.83 -5.96
N GLN A 46 -13.83 8.90 -4.68
CA GLN A 46 -13.60 7.83 -3.69
C GLN A 46 -12.13 7.42 -3.55
N ASP A 47 -11.22 8.39 -3.68
CA ASP A 47 -9.77 8.21 -3.56
C ASP A 47 -9.16 7.22 -4.57
N LYS A 48 -9.90 6.88 -5.64
CA LYS A 48 -9.40 5.99 -6.69
C LYS A 48 -8.40 6.74 -7.58
N PRO A 49 -7.19 6.20 -7.84
CA PRO A 49 -6.25 6.82 -8.77
C PRO A 49 -6.87 7.07 -10.15
N VAL A 50 -6.63 8.27 -10.72
CA VAL A 50 -7.10 8.64 -12.07
C VAL A 50 -6.46 7.72 -13.12
N THR A 51 -5.16 7.46 -12.97
CA THR A 51 -4.44 6.44 -13.74
C THR A 51 -4.36 5.16 -12.91
N PRO A 52 -4.85 4.01 -13.39
CA PRO A 52 -4.82 2.77 -12.64
C PRO A 52 -3.39 2.34 -12.27
N VAL A 53 -3.17 2.07 -10.98
CA VAL A 53 -1.94 1.43 -10.47
C VAL A 53 -2.20 -0.08 -10.38
N VAL A 54 -1.53 -0.87 -11.22
CA VAL A 54 -1.84 -2.29 -11.42
C VAL A 54 -0.70 -3.17 -10.93
N ILE A 55 -1.02 -4.18 -10.11
CA ILE A 55 -0.10 -5.26 -9.75
C ILE A 55 -0.14 -6.29 -10.89
N ASN A 56 0.91 -6.35 -11.71
CA ASN A 56 0.97 -7.26 -12.86
C ASN A 56 1.35 -8.70 -12.47
N SER A 57 2.23 -8.86 -11.49
CA SER A 57 2.69 -10.15 -10.98
C SER A 57 3.28 -10.01 -9.58
N VAL A 58 3.45 -11.14 -8.89
CA VAL A 58 4.10 -11.24 -7.58
C VAL A 58 5.10 -12.38 -7.62
N THR A 59 6.33 -12.13 -7.17
CA THR A 59 7.39 -13.15 -7.01
C THR A 59 7.61 -13.41 -5.53
N ILE A 60 7.70 -14.69 -5.16
CA ILE A 60 7.98 -15.13 -3.79
C ILE A 60 9.33 -15.86 -3.83
N SER A 61 10.26 -15.46 -2.96
CA SER A 61 11.63 -15.99 -2.88
C SER A 61 12.15 -15.97 -1.45
#